data_AF-A0A0B7N8B7-F1
#
_entry.id   AF-A0A0B7N8B7-F1
#
_cell.length_a   1.000
_cell.length_b   1.000
_cell.length_c   1.000
_cell.angle_alpha   90.00
_cell.angle_beta   90.00
_cell.angle_gamma   90.00
#
_symmetry.space_group_name_H-M   'P 1'
#
loop_
_entity.id
_entity.type
_entity.pdbx_description
1 polymer ?
#
loop_
_entity_poly.entity_id
_entity_poly.type
_entity_poly.pdbx_seq_one_letter_code
_entity_poly.pdbx_strand_id
1 'polypeptide(L)'
;MLTSFSNVFGDMFIALCVMFAGHDASYFVDNTYNLYYRDFMIPLLISIPYLIRLKQCIAEYIESKERRHVFNALKYTSSIPVVFFSAIQRKAAIYIAESGTVPQHWYLKEDTIFRFWMLFVFINSMYSFWWDISMDWNLLSITFNTPQPDENIHPKAIQLPSQKHTTPIIHYRRQLYFSQPIWYIMAIFFDFLLRITWSLKLSSHIYMRKLDGSIFLMELLEVFRRWIWVIFRMENEWVKKVYNSLPSGGFDNLRMTLLDRKLSSSSGLLSPIEEEDP
;
A
#
# COMPACT_ATOMS: atom_id res chain seq x y z
N MET A 1 -6.67 -7.24 -3.73
CA MET A 1 -6.35 -8.57 -4.31
C MET A 1 -6.16 -8.44 -5.81
N LEU A 2 -7.21 -8.08 -6.57
CA LEU A 2 -7.13 -7.96 -8.05
C LEU A 2 -6.01 -7.02 -8.56
N THR A 3 -5.68 -5.95 -7.84
CA THR A 3 -4.63 -4.99 -8.24
C THR A 3 -3.20 -5.54 -8.16
N SER A 4 -2.96 -6.60 -7.38
CA SER A 4 -1.65 -7.30 -7.39
C SER A 4 -1.52 -8.25 -8.57
N PHE A 5 -2.66 -8.70 -9.13
CA PHE A 5 -2.72 -9.62 -10.26
C PHE A 5 -2.96 -8.92 -11.61
N SER A 6 -2.77 -7.60 -11.68
CA SER A 6 -3.01 -6.82 -12.90
C SER A 6 -2.26 -7.36 -14.12
N ASN A 7 -1.00 -7.77 -13.95
CA ASN A 7 -0.22 -8.38 -15.02
C ASN A 7 -0.74 -9.77 -15.43
N VAL A 8 -1.31 -10.53 -14.50
CA VAL A 8 -1.90 -11.86 -14.78
C VAL A 8 -3.08 -11.74 -15.73
N PHE A 9 -3.87 -10.66 -15.66
CA PHE A 9 -4.95 -10.43 -16.63
C PHE A 9 -4.42 -10.21 -18.06
N GLY A 10 -3.30 -9.51 -18.21
CA GLY A 10 -2.63 -9.36 -19.50
C GLY A 10 -2.08 -10.70 -20.02
N ASP A 11 -1.41 -11.46 -19.16
CA ASP A 11 -0.82 -12.75 -19.54
C ASP A 11 -1.88 -13.81 -19.85
N MET A 12 -2.96 -13.86 -19.06
CA MET A 12 -4.11 -14.74 -19.29
C MET A 12 -4.79 -14.44 -20.63
N PHE A 13 -4.91 -13.16 -20.99
CA PHE A 13 -5.45 -12.77 -22.28
C PHE A 13 -4.57 -13.27 -23.43
N ILE A 14 -3.25 -13.13 -23.33
CA ILE A 14 -2.33 -13.66 -24.34
C ILE A 14 -2.40 -15.18 -24.41
N ALA A 15 -2.46 -15.87 -23.27
CA ALA A 15 -2.63 -17.32 -23.22
C ALA A 15 -3.93 -17.77 -23.93
N LEU A 16 -5.04 -17.06 -23.69
CA LEU A 16 -6.31 -17.33 -24.38
C LEU A 16 -6.19 -17.07 -25.89
N CYS A 17 -5.56 -15.97 -26.32
CA CYS A 17 -5.30 -15.70 -27.74
C CYS A 17 -4.48 -16.81 -28.40
N VAL A 18 -3.42 -17.29 -27.75
CA VAL A 18 -2.58 -18.40 -28.23
C VAL A 18 -3.41 -19.69 -28.35
N MET A 19 -4.17 -20.04 -27.31
CA MET A 19 -4.98 -21.27 -27.30
C MET A 19 -6.07 -21.28 -28.38
N PHE A 20 -6.75 -20.15 -28.62
CA PHE A 20 -7.88 -20.09 -29.55
C PHE A 20 -7.49 -19.76 -30.99
N ALA A 21 -6.43 -18.99 -31.22
CA ALA A 21 -5.99 -18.62 -32.56
C ALA A 21 -4.92 -19.56 -33.13
N GLY A 22 -4.28 -20.38 -32.28
CA GLY A 22 -3.24 -21.33 -32.71
C GLY A 22 -1.92 -20.69 -33.16
N HIS A 23 -1.68 -19.43 -32.78
CA HIS A 23 -0.44 -18.71 -33.06
C HIS A 23 0.46 -18.64 -31.81
N ASP A 24 1.77 -18.54 -32.01
CA ASP A 24 2.73 -18.35 -30.91
C ASP A 24 2.55 -17.01 -30.19
N ALA A 25 2.98 -16.93 -28.92
CA ALA A 25 2.86 -15.70 -28.12
C ALA A 25 3.57 -14.48 -28.76
N SER A 26 4.67 -14.72 -29.49
CA SER A 26 5.41 -13.68 -30.22
C SER A 26 4.56 -12.99 -31.29
N TYR A 27 3.59 -13.68 -31.88
CA TYR A 27 2.65 -13.11 -32.86
C TYR A 27 1.79 -11.99 -32.26
N PHE A 28 1.44 -12.09 -30.97
CA PHE A 28 0.59 -11.13 -30.27
C PHE A 28 1.38 -10.05 -29.51
N VAL A 29 2.62 -10.35 -29.11
CA VAL A 29 3.41 -9.48 -28.21
C VAL A 29 4.57 -8.79 -28.93
N ASP A 30 5.26 -9.48 -29.84
CA ASP A 30 6.54 -9.04 -30.37
C ASP A 30 6.45 -8.53 -31.81
N ASN A 31 5.31 -8.67 -32.47
CA ASN A 31 5.15 -8.32 -33.88
C ASN A 31 4.52 -6.92 -34.07
N THR A 32 5.05 -6.11 -34.99
CA THR A 32 4.52 -4.78 -35.34
C THR A 32 3.17 -4.80 -36.05
N TYR A 33 2.76 -5.91 -36.68
CA TYR A 33 1.47 -5.96 -37.41
C TYR A 33 0.24 -5.99 -36.49
N ASN A 34 0.38 -6.42 -35.23
CA ASN A 34 -0.72 -6.57 -34.27
C ASN A 34 -0.72 -5.50 -33.16
N LEU A 35 -0.61 -4.22 -33.56
CA LEU A 35 -0.57 -3.10 -32.61
C LEU A 35 -1.78 -3.06 -31.66
N TYR A 36 -2.96 -3.50 -32.12
CA TYR A 36 -4.18 -3.44 -31.32
C TYR A 36 -4.12 -4.26 -30.03
N TYR A 37 -3.68 -5.53 -30.12
CA TYR A 37 -3.58 -6.42 -28.96
C TYR A 37 -2.54 -5.90 -27.97
N ARG A 38 -1.36 -5.53 -28.48
CA ARG A 38 -0.21 -5.15 -27.68
C ARG A 38 -0.30 -3.75 -27.08
N ASP A 39 -0.67 -2.75 -27.88
CA ASP A 39 -0.61 -1.33 -27.48
C ASP A 39 -1.89 -0.87 -26.79
N PHE A 40 -3.01 -1.55 -27.03
CA PHE A 40 -4.30 -1.14 -26.49
C PHE A 40 -4.88 -2.19 -25.52
N MET A 41 -5.04 -3.45 -25.95
CA MET A 41 -5.73 -4.45 -25.11
C MET A 41 -4.96 -4.83 -23.85
N ILE A 42 -3.66 -5.13 -23.95
CA ILE A 42 -2.86 -5.52 -22.78
C ILE A 42 -2.83 -4.40 -21.71
N PRO A 43 -2.49 -3.13 -22.01
CA PRO A 43 -2.51 -2.06 -21.01
C PRO A 43 -3.90 -1.80 -20.44
N LEU A 44 -4.96 -1.94 -21.25
CA LEU A 44 -6.34 -1.81 -20.79
C LEU A 44 -6.67 -2.88 -19.75
N LEU A 45 -6.38 -4.15 -20.05
CA LEU A 45 -6.62 -5.29 -19.15
C LEU A 45 -5.83 -5.18 -17.85
N ILE A 46 -4.56 -4.76 -17.92
CA ILE A 46 -3.73 -4.48 -16.73
C ILE A 46 -4.34 -3.33 -15.90
N SER A 47 -4.99 -2.37 -16.55
CA SER A 47 -5.62 -1.22 -15.87
C SER A 47 -6.97 -1.56 -15.20
N ILE A 48 -7.68 -2.61 -15.64
CA ILE A 48 -9.02 -2.97 -15.15
C ILE A 48 -9.11 -3.05 -13.62
N PRO A 49 -8.22 -3.78 -12.90
CA PRO A 49 -8.31 -3.88 -11.45
C PRO A 49 -8.23 -2.53 -10.73
N TYR A 50 -7.44 -1.60 -11.26
CA TYR A 50 -7.28 -0.26 -10.69
C TYR A 50 -8.52 0.59 -10.94
N LEU A 51 -9.12 0.49 -12.13
CA LEU A 51 -10.36 1.20 -12.47
C LEU A 51 -11.55 0.71 -11.64
N ILE A 52 -11.67 -0.61 -11.44
CA ILE A 52 -12.71 -1.19 -10.57
C ILE A 52 -12.57 -0.65 -9.15
N ARG A 53 -11.34 -0.63 -8.61
CA ARG A 53 -11.08 -0.10 -7.27
C ARG A 53 -11.34 1.39 -7.15
N LEU A 54 -10.97 2.17 -8.16
CA LEU A 54 -11.26 3.59 -8.20
C LEU A 54 -12.77 3.85 -8.15
N LYS A 55 -13.56 3.14 -8.98
CA LYS A 55 -15.03 3.24 -8.99
C LYS A 55 -15.63 2.86 -7.62
N GLN A 56 -15.15 1.78 -7.01
CA GLN A 56 -15.58 1.36 -5.68
C GLN A 56 -15.31 2.44 -4.62
N CYS A 57 -14.09 3.00 -4.61
CA CYS A 57 -13.72 4.04 -3.67
C CYS A 57 -14.57 5.31 -3.84
N ILE A 58 -14.86 5.69 -5.09
CA ILE A 58 -15.73 6.84 -5.38
C ILE A 58 -17.15 6.57 -4.90
N ALA A 59 -17.71 5.39 -5.17
CA ALA A 59 -19.05 5.02 -4.71
C ALA A 59 -19.15 5.05 -3.18
N GLU A 60 -18.20 4.41 -2.48
CA GLU A 60 -18.14 4.41 -1.01
C GLU A 60 -17.98 5.82 -0.45
N TYR A 61 -17.22 6.70 -1.10
CA TYR A 61 -17.10 8.10 -0.69
C TYR A 61 -18.42 8.85 -0.85
N ILE A 62 -19.14 8.63 -1.95
CA ILE A 62 -20.43 9.30 -2.20
C ILE A 62 -21.43 8.93 -1.10
N GLU A 63 -21.43 7.67 -0.66
CA GLU A 63 -22.30 7.12 0.39
C GLU A 63 -21.88 7.59 1.80
N SER A 64 -20.63 7.33 2.20
CA SER A 64 -20.16 7.53 3.58
C SER A 64 -19.69 8.95 3.90
N LYS A 65 -19.30 9.73 2.87
CA LYS A 65 -18.55 11.01 2.98
C LYS A 65 -17.21 10.91 3.73
N GLU A 66 -16.73 9.70 4.00
CA GLU A 66 -15.48 9.46 4.73
C GLU A 66 -14.27 9.77 3.85
N ARG A 67 -13.40 10.69 4.30
CA ARG A 67 -12.21 11.13 3.54
C ARG A 67 -11.23 10.00 3.23
N ARG A 68 -11.27 8.90 4.01
CA ARG A 68 -10.45 7.70 3.78
C ARG A 68 -10.64 7.14 2.37
N HIS A 69 -11.86 7.14 1.85
CA HIS A 69 -12.14 6.62 0.50
C HIS A 69 -11.54 7.50 -0.60
N VAL A 70 -11.47 8.82 -0.39
CA VAL A 70 -10.79 9.76 -1.33
C VAL A 70 -9.30 9.48 -1.40
N PHE A 71 -8.63 9.32 -0.24
CA PHE A 71 -7.22 8.96 -0.22
C PHE A 71 -6.97 7.57 -0.84
N ASN A 72 -7.88 6.62 -0.64
CA ASN A 72 -7.79 5.32 -1.30
C ASN A 72 -7.96 5.46 -2.83
N ALA A 73 -8.86 6.31 -3.30
CA ALA A 73 -9.03 6.61 -4.72
C ALA A 73 -7.75 7.22 -5.31
N LEU A 74 -7.15 8.20 -4.63
CA LEU A 74 -5.88 8.81 -5.04
C LEU A 74 -4.75 7.78 -5.15
N LYS A 75 -4.68 6.80 -4.24
CA LYS A 75 -3.75 5.67 -4.33
C LYS A 75 -3.84 4.97 -5.69
N TYR A 76 -5.05 4.54 -6.08
CA TYR A 76 -5.24 3.80 -7.32
C TYR A 76 -5.05 4.70 -8.54
N THR A 77 -5.45 5.97 -8.47
CA THR A 77 -5.15 6.94 -9.53
C THR A 77 -3.65 7.10 -9.76
N SER A 78 -2.83 7.13 -8.70
CA SER A 78 -1.37 7.27 -8.82
C SER A 78 -0.70 6.11 -9.59
N SER A 79 -1.36 4.95 -9.69
CA SER A 79 -0.86 3.80 -10.45
C SER A 79 -1.18 3.84 -11.94
N ILE A 80 -2.15 4.66 -12.37
CA ILE A 80 -2.57 4.75 -13.78
C ILE A 80 -1.45 5.32 -14.67
N PRO A 81 -0.79 6.44 -14.33
CA PRO A 81 0.36 6.94 -15.10
C PRO A 81 1.49 5.92 -15.19
N VAL A 82 1.72 5.15 -14.13
CA VAL A 82 2.76 4.12 -14.07
C VAL A 82 2.54 3.03 -15.12
N VAL A 83 1.30 2.53 -15.25
CA VAL A 83 0.92 1.56 -16.29
C VAL A 83 1.00 2.19 -17.69
N PHE A 84 0.52 3.42 -17.85
CA PHE A 84 0.53 4.12 -19.13
C PHE A 84 1.95 4.33 -19.68
N PHE A 85 2.85 4.89 -18.86
CA PHE A 85 4.23 5.10 -19.27
C PHE A 85 4.99 3.79 -19.49
N SER A 86 4.69 2.73 -18.72
CA SER A 86 5.26 1.39 -18.97
C SER A 86 4.85 0.84 -20.34
N ALA A 87 3.59 1.01 -20.74
CA ALA A 87 3.11 0.59 -22.05
C ALA A 87 3.82 1.34 -23.20
N ILE A 88 4.01 2.65 -23.04
CA ILE A 88 4.77 3.47 -24.01
C ILE A 88 6.21 3.01 -24.08
N GLN A 89 6.89 2.79 -22.95
CA GLN A 89 8.28 2.30 -22.95
C GLN A 89 8.43 0.95 -23.63
N ARG A 90 7.51 0.01 -23.37
CA ARG A 90 7.52 -1.29 -24.04
C ARG A 90 7.36 -1.14 -25.55
N LYS A 91 6.45 -0.26 -25.99
CA LYS A 91 6.28 0.07 -27.41
C LYS A 91 7.58 0.64 -28.00
N ALA A 92 8.25 1.54 -27.29
CA ALA A 92 9.51 2.14 -27.72
C ALA A 92 10.61 1.08 -27.94
N ALA A 93 10.79 0.21 -26.95
CA ALA A 93 11.82 -0.83 -26.96
C ALA A 93 11.66 -1.79 -28.15
N ILE A 94 10.43 -2.14 -28.53
CA ILE A 94 10.16 -3.02 -29.68
C ILE A 94 10.50 -2.30 -31.00
N TYR A 95 10.13 -1.03 -31.16
CA TYR A 95 10.52 -0.28 -32.37
C TYR A 95 12.04 -0.19 -32.52
N ILE A 96 12.77 0.02 -31.43
CA ILE A 96 14.24 0.03 -31.45
C ILE A 96 14.78 -1.35 -31.84
N ALA A 97 14.20 -2.44 -31.32
CA ALA A 97 14.63 -3.79 -31.65
C ALA A 97 14.41 -4.14 -33.14
N GLU A 98 13.30 -3.68 -33.75
CA GLU A 98 12.98 -3.99 -35.16
C GLU A 98 13.62 -3.04 -36.18
N SER A 99 13.65 -1.73 -35.88
CA SER A 99 14.04 -0.68 -36.83
C SER A 99 15.31 0.09 -36.45
N GLY A 100 15.92 -0.25 -35.32
CA GLY A 100 17.13 0.39 -34.80
C GLY A 100 16.94 1.82 -34.29
N THR A 101 15.76 2.42 -34.48
CA THR A 101 15.46 3.80 -34.07
C THR A 101 14.01 3.95 -33.59
N VAL A 102 13.75 4.90 -32.70
CA VAL A 102 12.37 5.28 -32.32
C VAL A 102 11.78 6.13 -33.45
N PRO A 103 10.49 5.98 -33.83
CA PRO A 103 9.89 6.79 -34.88
C PRO A 103 10.01 8.30 -34.61
N GLN A 104 10.48 9.07 -35.59
CA GLN A 104 10.69 10.52 -35.50
C GLN A 104 9.44 11.32 -35.08
N HIS A 105 8.24 10.78 -35.29
CA HIS A 105 6.97 11.44 -34.94
C HIS A 105 6.60 11.33 -33.44
N TRP A 106 7.40 10.65 -32.62
CA TRP A 106 7.17 10.60 -31.17
C TRP A 106 7.48 11.95 -30.53
N TYR A 107 6.45 12.56 -29.92
CA TYR A 107 6.57 13.86 -29.24
C TYR A 107 7.52 13.86 -28.03
N LEU A 108 7.84 12.68 -27.46
CA LEU A 108 8.69 12.54 -26.28
C LEU A 108 9.88 11.64 -26.57
N LYS A 109 11.08 12.11 -26.20
CA LYS A 109 12.32 11.30 -26.21
C LYS A 109 12.22 10.15 -25.21
N GLU A 110 12.86 9.02 -25.52
CA GLU A 110 12.88 7.82 -24.66
C GLU A 110 13.35 8.12 -23.23
N ASP A 111 14.44 8.86 -23.09
CA ASP A 111 14.98 9.27 -21.78
C ASP A 111 13.94 10.04 -20.95
N THR A 112 13.15 10.90 -21.60
CA THR A 112 12.11 11.69 -20.95
C THR A 112 10.96 10.80 -20.48
N ILE A 113 10.54 9.85 -21.32
CA ILE A 113 9.53 8.85 -20.98
C ILE A 113 10.00 8.03 -19.77
N PHE A 114 11.27 7.62 -19.75
CA PHE A 114 11.86 6.90 -18.62
C PHE A 114 11.91 7.71 -17.33
N ARG A 115 12.29 8.98 -17.40
CA ARG A 115 12.28 9.89 -16.23
C ARG A 115 10.87 10.06 -15.67
N PHE A 116 9.87 10.26 -16.53
CA PHE A 116 8.47 10.35 -16.09
C PHE A 116 7.98 9.04 -15.47
N TRP A 117 8.28 7.90 -16.11
CA TRP A 117 7.93 6.59 -15.57
C TRP A 117 8.52 6.39 -14.17
N MET A 118 9.82 6.64 -13.99
CA MET A 118 10.50 6.57 -12.69
C MET A 118 9.86 7.49 -11.64
N LEU A 119 9.53 8.72 -12.02
CA LEU A 119 8.86 9.69 -11.14
C LEU A 119 7.50 9.15 -10.66
N PHE A 120 6.66 8.68 -11.58
CA PHE A 120 5.35 8.15 -11.23
C PHE A 120 5.44 6.86 -10.41
N VAL A 121 6.40 5.98 -10.72
CA VAL A 121 6.70 4.78 -9.94
C VAL A 121 7.09 5.15 -8.52
N PHE A 122 7.96 6.14 -8.35
CA PHE A 122 8.38 6.64 -7.04
C PHE A 122 7.19 7.20 -6.26
N ILE A 123 6.39 8.09 -6.87
CA ILE A 123 5.18 8.67 -6.24
C ILE A 123 4.21 7.57 -5.81
N ASN A 124 3.89 6.63 -6.70
CA ASN A 124 2.99 5.51 -6.41
C ASN A 124 3.53 4.62 -5.28
N SER A 125 4.84 4.33 -5.30
CA SER A 125 5.49 3.50 -4.28
C SER A 125 5.46 4.17 -2.91
N MET A 126 5.88 5.43 -2.82
CA MET A 126 5.90 6.19 -1.58
C MET A 126 4.49 6.40 -1.02
N TYR A 127 3.53 6.75 -1.88
CA TYR A 127 2.13 6.93 -1.46
C TYR A 127 1.55 5.64 -0.89
N SER A 128 1.75 4.53 -1.60
CA SER A 128 1.22 3.24 -1.18
C SER A 128 1.95 2.72 0.07
N PHE A 129 3.22 3.05 0.26
CA PHE A 129 4.00 2.69 1.47
C PHE A 129 3.49 3.47 2.68
N TRP A 130 3.33 4.79 2.52
CA TRP A 130 2.70 5.63 3.53
C TRP A 130 1.31 5.13 3.91
N TRP A 131 0.52 4.71 2.92
CA TRP A 131 -0.81 4.12 3.14
C TRP A 131 -0.74 2.87 4.03
N ASP A 132 0.17 1.95 3.73
CA ASP A 132 0.23 0.68 4.46
C ASP A 132 0.60 0.92 5.94
N ILE A 133 1.55 1.80 6.23
CA ILE A 133 1.95 2.14 7.61
C ILE A 133 0.87 2.96 8.35
N SER A 134 0.35 4.00 7.70
CA SER A 134 -0.49 5.01 8.38
C SER A 134 -1.96 4.64 8.39
N MET A 135 -2.48 4.03 7.32
CA MET A 135 -3.91 3.73 7.19
C MET A 135 -4.22 2.27 7.50
N ASP A 136 -3.44 1.34 6.98
CA ASP A 136 -3.75 -0.10 7.11
C ASP A 136 -3.19 -0.71 8.39
N TRP A 137 -2.00 -0.30 8.83
CA TRP A 137 -1.44 -0.70 10.12
C TRP A 137 -1.73 0.33 11.22
N ASN A 138 -2.03 1.59 10.85
CA ASN A 138 -2.36 2.68 11.78
C ASN A 138 -1.31 2.84 12.89
N LEU A 139 -0.04 2.70 12.51
CA LEU A 139 1.11 2.91 13.40
C LEU A 139 1.42 4.39 13.61
N LEU A 140 1.09 5.20 12.60
CA LEU A 140 1.28 6.63 12.55
C LEU A 140 -0.10 7.31 12.49
N SER A 141 -0.44 8.08 13.51
CA SER A 141 -1.64 8.92 13.53
C SER A 141 -1.22 10.39 13.60
N ILE A 142 -1.77 11.22 12.71
CA ILE A 142 -1.57 12.66 12.75
C ILE A 142 -2.81 13.26 13.38
N THR A 143 -2.68 13.80 14.59
CA THR A 143 -3.77 14.48 15.28
C THR A 143 -3.55 15.99 15.17
N PHE A 144 -4.61 16.69 14.78
CA PHE A 144 -4.67 18.14 14.81
C PHE A 144 -5.37 18.52 16.12
N ASN A 145 -4.62 18.91 17.14
CA ASN A 145 -5.25 19.39 18.38
C ASN A 145 -5.94 20.72 18.08
N THR A 146 -7.28 20.72 18.07
CA THR A 146 -8.04 21.94 18.35
C THR A 146 -7.91 22.24 19.84
N PRO A 147 -7.41 23.42 20.24
CA PRO A 147 -7.50 23.85 21.63
C PRO A 147 -8.97 23.78 22.05
N GLN A 148 -9.30 22.96 23.06
CA GLN A 148 -10.63 23.01 23.67
C GLN A 148 -10.86 24.46 24.13
N PRO A 149 -12.01 25.07 23.81
CA PRO A 149 -12.37 26.32 24.45
C PRO A 149 -12.55 26.00 25.94
N ASP A 150 -11.77 26.64 26.80
CA ASP A 150 -12.02 26.64 28.25
C ASP A 150 -13.47 27.05 28.47
N GLU A 151 -14.28 26.14 29.00
CA GLU A 151 -15.72 26.31 29.23
C GLU A 151 -16.03 27.38 30.31
N ASN A 152 -14.99 28.05 30.83
CA ASN A 152 -15.07 28.98 31.96
C ASN A 152 -14.99 30.47 31.58
N ILE A 153 -15.07 30.85 30.29
CA ILE A 153 -14.99 32.26 29.89
C ILE A 153 -16.37 32.78 29.42
N HIS A 154 -16.95 33.64 30.26
CA HIS A 154 -18.22 34.35 30.03
C HIS A 154 -18.31 34.99 28.62
N PRO A 155 -19.49 34.94 27.96
CA PRO A 155 -19.62 35.38 26.57
C PRO A 155 -19.90 36.89 26.49
N LYS A 156 -18.88 37.74 26.58
CA LYS A 156 -18.96 39.14 26.10
C LYS A 156 -17.61 39.64 25.58
N ALA A 157 -17.24 39.22 24.38
CA ALA A 157 -16.32 39.98 23.53
C ALA A 157 -16.54 39.62 22.07
N ILE A 158 -16.67 40.63 21.22
CA ILE A 158 -16.82 40.54 19.76
C ILE A 158 -15.60 39.78 19.21
N GLN A 159 -15.83 38.58 18.66
CA GLN A 159 -14.76 37.76 18.09
C GLN A 159 -14.55 38.14 16.61
N LEU A 160 -13.46 38.86 16.32
CA LEU A 160 -12.86 38.85 15.00
C LEU A 160 -12.36 37.42 14.67
N PRO A 161 -12.33 37.00 13.40
CA PRO A 161 -11.90 35.65 13.02
C PRO A 161 -10.39 35.52 13.21
N SER A 162 -9.97 35.02 14.38
CA SER A 162 -8.58 34.67 14.64
C SER A 162 -8.23 33.39 13.86
N GLN A 163 -7.34 33.51 12.87
CA GLN A 163 -6.71 32.38 12.19
C GLN A 163 -5.96 31.52 13.22
N LYS A 164 -6.59 30.45 13.69
CA LYS A 164 -5.97 29.48 14.61
C LYS A 164 -5.01 28.58 13.83
N HIS A 165 -3.71 28.79 14.05
CA HIS A 165 -2.66 27.96 13.49
C HIS A 165 -2.70 26.58 14.17
N THR A 166 -3.10 25.55 13.43
CA THR A 166 -3.20 24.18 13.96
C THR A 166 -1.86 23.49 13.70
N THR A 167 -1.11 23.15 14.74
CA THR A 167 0.14 22.40 14.58
C THR A 167 -0.15 20.90 14.50
N PRO A 168 0.30 20.19 13.45
CA PRO A 168 0.14 18.73 13.36
C PRO A 168 1.07 18.05 14.34
N ILE A 169 0.54 17.18 15.21
CA ILE A 169 1.34 16.34 16.10
C ILE A 169 1.30 14.90 15.57
N ILE A 170 2.49 14.30 15.45
CA ILE A 170 2.64 12.90 15.03
C ILE A 170 2.59 12.02 16.28
N HIS A 171 1.58 11.17 16.36
CA HIS A 171 1.43 10.17 17.41
C HIS A 171 1.77 8.79 16.86
N TYR A 172 2.71 8.12 17.52
CA TYR A 172 2.92 6.68 17.33
C TYR A 172 1.88 5.92 18.14
N ARG A 173 1.29 4.87 17.55
CA ARG A 173 0.36 3.98 18.25
C ARG A 173 1.06 3.37 19.47
N ARG A 174 0.56 3.69 20.66
CA ARG A 174 1.08 3.16 21.93
C ARG A 174 0.62 1.74 22.23
N GLN A 175 -0.51 1.31 21.67
CA GLN A 175 -1.12 0.01 21.92
C GLN A 175 -0.81 -0.93 20.75
N LEU A 176 0.19 -1.78 20.94
CA LEU A 176 0.62 -2.80 19.98
C LEU A 176 0.25 -4.17 20.55
N TYR A 177 -0.31 -5.07 19.73
CA TYR A 177 -0.54 -6.45 20.18
C TYR A 177 0.78 -7.17 20.45
N PHE A 178 1.73 -7.04 19.53
CA PHE A 178 3.07 -7.56 19.75
C PHE A 178 3.81 -6.60 20.68
N SER A 179 4.07 -7.03 21.91
CA SER A 179 4.78 -6.21 22.90
C SER A 179 6.18 -5.79 22.45
N GLN A 180 6.79 -6.50 21.51
CA GLN A 180 8.12 -6.18 21.00
C GLN A 180 8.04 -5.33 19.72
N PRO A 181 8.57 -4.10 19.71
CA PRO A 181 8.50 -3.19 18.57
C PRO A 181 9.30 -3.67 17.34
N ILE A 182 10.25 -4.60 17.54
CA ILE A 182 11.11 -5.14 16.48
C ILE A 182 10.30 -5.74 15.32
N TRP A 183 9.18 -6.41 15.61
CA TRP A 183 8.34 -7.03 14.59
C TRP A 183 7.72 -6.00 13.65
N TYR A 184 7.33 -4.84 14.17
CA TYR A 184 6.78 -3.74 13.35
C TYR A 184 7.88 -3.07 12.52
N ILE A 185 9.07 -2.88 13.08
CA ILE A 185 10.22 -2.32 12.34
C ILE A 185 10.61 -3.26 11.18
N MET A 186 10.70 -4.56 11.45
CA MET A 186 10.99 -5.56 10.43
C MET A 186 9.91 -5.61 9.35
N ALA A 187 8.64 -5.53 9.73
CA ALA A 187 7.53 -5.48 8.78
C ALA A 187 7.58 -4.24 7.88
N ILE A 188 7.85 -3.06 8.46
CA ILE A 188 8.04 -1.81 7.71
C ILE A 188 9.21 -1.95 6.72
N PHE A 189 10.34 -2.48 7.17
CA PHE A 189 11.53 -2.66 6.33
C PHE A 189 11.26 -3.62 5.16
N PHE A 190 10.69 -4.79 5.42
CA PHE A 190 10.37 -5.77 4.37
C PHE A 190 9.30 -5.26 3.42
N ASP A 191 8.28 -4.55 3.92
CA ASP A 191 7.27 -3.95 3.06
C ASP A 191 7.87 -2.87 2.13
N PHE A 192 8.78 -2.04 2.63
CA PHE A 192 9.50 -1.07 1.80
C PHE A 192 10.35 -1.77 0.73
N LEU A 193 11.19 -2.73 1.13
CA LEU A 193 12.12 -3.42 0.23
C LEU A 193 11.38 -4.18 -0.87
N LEU A 194 10.37 -4.98 -0.50
CA LEU A 194 9.61 -5.79 -1.43
C LEU A 194 8.67 -4.95 -2.32
N ARG A 195 8.35 -3.71 -1.93
CA ARG A 195 7.61 -2.79 -2.78
C ARG A 195 8.46 -2.22 -3.91
N ILE A 196 9.76 -2.03 -3.68
CA ILE A 196 10.69 -1.68 -4.76
C ILE A 196 10.72 -2.81 -5.78
N THR A 197 10.70 -4.07 -5.34
CA THR A 197 10.60 -5.25 -6.21
C THR A 197 9.37 -5.18 -7.12
N TRP A 198 8.20 -4.82 -6.60
CA TRP A 198 7.00 -4.63 -7.43
C TRP A 198 7.18 -3.54 -8.49
N SER A 199 7.81 -2.43 -8.14
CA SER A 199 8.11 -1.33 -9.06
C SER A 199 9.10 -1.72 -10.16
N LEU A 200 10.06 -2.59 -9.86
CA LEU A 200 11.01 -3.13 -10.83
C LEU A 200 10.35 -4.09 -11.83
N LYS A 201 9.28 -4.80 -11.44
CA LYS A 201 8.49 -5.69 -12.33
C LYS A 201 7.94 -4.98 -13.56
N LEU A 202 7.63 -3.69 -13.41
CA LEU A 202 7.03 -2.88 -14.48
C LEU A 202 8.08 -2.17 -15.36
N SER A 203 9.36 -2.23 -14.98
CA SER A 203 10.46 -1.71 -15.79
C SER A 203 10.66 -2.61 -17.01
N SER A 204 10.47 -2.06 -18.21
CA SER A 204 10.75 -2.78 -19.46
C SER A 204 12.25 -2.99 -19.71
N HIS A 205 13.11 -2.22 -19.04
CA HIS A 205 14.54 -2.13 -19.34
C HIS A 205 15.40 -3.12 -18.53
N ILE A 206 14.86 -3.72 -17.46
CA ILE A 206 15.63 -4.68 -16.66
C ILE A 206 15.51 -6.06 -17.31
N TYR A 207 16.67 -6.61 -17.66
CA TYR A 207 16.96 -7.92 -18.26
C TYR A 207 16.36 -9.16 -17.54
N MET A 208 15.40 -9.01 -16.62
CA MET A 208 14.80 -10.11 -15.86
C MET A 208 14.10 -11.13 -16.76
N ARG A 209 13.64 -10.72 -17.94
CA ARG A 209 12.99 -11.61 -18.90
C ARG A 209 13.94 -12.67 -19.52
N LYS A 210 15.26 -12.56 -19.31
CA LYS A 210 16.24 -13.61 -19.70
C LYS A 210 16.43 -14.72 -18.67
N LEU A 211 15.97 -14.52 -17.43
CA LEU A 211 16.02 -15.55 -16.39
C LEU A 211 14.62 -16.12 -16.21
N ASP A 212 14.38 -17.32 -16.76
CA ASP A 212 13.08 -17.99 -16.79
C ASP A 212 12.42 -18.14 -15.39
N GLY A 213 13.21 -18.21 -14.32
CA GLY A 213 12.72 -18.30 -12.94
C GLY A 213 12.47 -16.97 -12.22
N SER A 214 12.91 -15.84 -12.77
CA SER A 214 12.85 -14.54 -12.07
C SER A 214 11.41 -14.05 -11.89
N ILE A 215 10.55 -14.24 -12.89
CA ILE A 215 9.13 -13.83 -12.84
C ILE A 215 8.43 -14.58 -11.70
N PHE A 216 8.64 -15.88 -11.59
CA PHE A 216 8.08 -16.70 -10.51
C PHE A 216 8.55 -16.23 -9.13
N LEU A 217 9.85 -15.96 -8.97
CA LEU A 217 10.40 -15.45 -7.71
C LEU A 217 9.79 -14.10 -7.33
N MET A 218 9.59 -13.20 -8.29
CA MET A 218 8.97 -11.89 -8.04
C MET A 218 7.51 -12.02 -7.60
N GLU A 219 6.75 -12.97 -8.17
CA GLU A 219 5.38 -13.26 -7.71
C GLU A 219 5.39 -13.82 -6.28
N LEU A 220 6.30 -14.75 -5.97
CA LEU A 220 6.43 -15.32 -4.64
C LEU A 220 6.76 -14.25 -3.59
N LEU A 221 7.64 -13.31 -3.94
CA LEU A 221 8.01 -12.18 -3.09
C LEU A 221 6.83 -11.22 -2.86
N GLU A 222 6.00 -10.94 -3.87
CA GLU A 222 4.78 -10.14 -3.69
C GLU A 222 3.74 -10.87 -2.81
N VAL A 223 3.61 -12.20 -2.94
CA VAL A 223 2.75 -13.00 -2.05
C VAL A 223 3.24 -12.92 -0.61
N PHE A 224 4.55 -13.10 -0.38
CA PHE A 224 5.15 -12.99 0.94
C PHE A 224 4.96 -11.59 1.55
N ARG A 225 5.14 -10.53 0.77
CA ARG A 225 4.87 -9.16 1.23
C ARG A 225 3.41 -8.97 1.65
N ARG A 226 2.46 -9.49 0.86
CA ARG A 226 1.02 -9.42 1.17
C ARG A 226 0.68 -10.21 2.42
N TRP A 227 1.33 -11.35 2.64
CA TRP A 227 1.17 -12.13 3.86
C TRP A 227 1.54 -11.32 5.11
N ILE A 228 2.70 -10.65 5.09
CA ILE A 228 3.09 -9.69 6.14
C ILE A 228 2.00 -8.62 6.30
N TRP A 229 1.61 -7.94 5.21
CA TRP A 229 0.61 -6.89 5.25
C TRP A 229 -0.73 -7.32 5.86
N VAL A 230 -1.22 -8.53 5.55
CA VAL A 230 -2.48 -9.06 6.09
C VAL A 230 -2.40 -9.26 7.59
N ILE A 231 -1.29 -9.79 8.12
CA ILE A 231 -1.12 -10.04 9.56
C ILE A 231 -1.24 -8.73 10.34
N PHE A 232 -0.48 -7.70 9.95
CA PHE A 232 -0.48 -6.42 10.65
C PHE A 232 -1.77 -5.62 10.42
N ARG A 233 -2.44 -5.78 9.27
CA ARG A 233 -3.79 -5.23 9.06
C ARG A 233 -4.82 -5.90 9.97
N MET A 234 -4.78 -7.22 10.08
CA MET A 234 -5.67 -7.98 10.96
C MET A 234 -5.47 -7.60 12.42
N GLU A 235 -4.23 -7.48 12.86
CA GLU A 235 -3.88 -6.97 14.18
C GLU A 235 -4.50 -5.59 14.43
N ASN A 236 -4.35 -4.68 13.49
CA ASN A 236 -4.89 -3.33 13.62
C ASN A 236 -6.42 -3.33 13.78
N GLU A 237 -7.13 -4.09 12.94
CA GLU A 237 -8.58 -4.20 13.03
C GLU A 237 -9.04 -4.88 14.32
N TRP A 238 -8.28 -5.87 14.82
CA TRP A 238 -8.56 -6.50 16.11
C TRP A 238 -8.37 -5.53 17.28
N VAL A 239 -7.28 -4.77 17.31
CA VAL A 239 -7.03 -3.74 18.34
C VAL A 239 -8.14 -2.69 18.36
N LYS A 240 -8.58 -2.21 17.18
CA LYS A 240 -9.71 -1.26 17.08
C LYS A 240 -11.01 -1.85 17.64
N LYS A 241 -11.34 -3.09 17.29
CA LYS A 241 -12.56 -3.75 17.77
C LYS A 241 -12.54 -3.93 19.29
N VAL A 242 -11.42 -4.42 19.84
CA VAL A 242 -11.27 -4.61 21.29
C VAL A 242 -11.41 -3.27 22.01
N TYR A 243 -10.75 -2.22 21.52
CA TYR A 243 -10.83 -0.88 22.12
C TYR A 243 -12.26 -0.32 22.07
N ASN A 244 -12.93 -0.40 20.93
CA ASN A 244 -14.30 0.09 20.76
C ASN A 244 -15.34 -0.72 21.56
N SER A 245 -15.03 -1.98 21.90
CA SER A 245 -15.92 -2.85 22.68
C SER A 245 -15.84 -2.66 24.18
N LEU A 246 -14.84 -1.93 24.69
CA LEU A 246 -14.65 -1.71 26.11
C LEU A 246 -15.43 -0.45 26.55
N PRO A 247 -16.24 -0.52 27.62
CA PRO A 247 -16.84 0.68 28.19
C PRO A 247 -15.73 1.63 28.64
N SER A 248 -15.89 2.92 28.37
CA SER A 248 -14.98 4.01 28.73
C SER A 248 -14.69 3.97 30.25
N GLY A 249 -13.62 3.28 30.65
CA GLY A 249 -13.27 3.01 32.06
C GLY A 249 -12.76 1.60 32.36
N GLY A 250 -12.95 0.63 31.46
CA GLY A 250 -12.54 -0.78 31.67
C GLY A 250 -11.03 -1.04 31.52
N PHE A 251 -10.30 -0.19 30.78
CA PHE A 251 -8.91 -0.46 30.42
C PHE A 251 -7.92 -0.19 31.56
N ASP A 252 -8.17 0.82 32.41
CA ASP A 252 -7.31 1.07 33.56
C ASP A 252 -7.37 -0.11 34.54
N ASN A 253 -8.56 -0.67 34.73
CA ASN A 253 -8.77 -1.86 35.57
C ASN A 253 -8.14 -3.12 34.96
N LEU A 254 -8.34 -3.39 33.65
CA LEU A 254 -7.76 -4.57 32.98
C LEU A 254 -6.23 -4.49 32.86
N ARG A 255 -5.69 -3.29 32.63
CA ARG A 255 -4.24 -3.04 32.59
C ARG A 255 -3.64 -3.19 33.98
N MET A 256 -4.29 -2.68 35.03
CA MET A 256 -3.89 -2.94 36.42
C MET A 256 -3.85 -4.45 36.69
N THR A 257 -4.88 -5.20 36.29
CA THR A 257 -4.88 -6.67 36.51
C THR A 257 -3.81 -7.40 35.72
N LEU A 258 -3.53 -7.02 34.48
CA LEU A 258 -2.50 -7.65 33.66
C LEU A 258 -1.07 -7.27 34.10
N LEU A 259 -0.87 -6.03 34.57
CA LEU A 259 0.40 -5.60 35.17
C LEU A 259 0.61 -6.27 36.53
N ASP A 260 -0.42 -6.37 37.38
CA ASP A 260 -0.36 -7.13 38.64
C ASP A 260 -0.04 -8.60 38.39
N ARG A 261 -0.65 -9.21 37.36
CA ARG A 261 -0.37 -10.61 37.03
C ARG A 261 1.06 -10.81 36.51
N LYS A 262 1.59 -9.83 35.77
CA LYS A 262 2.97 -9.86 35.26
C LYS A 262 4.00 -9.55 36.35
N LEU A 263 3.68 -8.68 37.30
CA LEU A 263 4.48 -8.39 38.49
C LEU A 263 4.45 -9.59 39.45
N SER A 264 3.28 -10.15 39.75
CA SER A 264 3.12 -11.38 40.55
C SER A 264 3.90 -12.57 39.97
N SER A 265 3.88 -12.76 38.64
CA SER A 265 4.67 -13.81 37.99
C SER A 265 6.18 -13.53 37.99
N SER A 266 6.60 -12.26 38.10
CA SER A 266 8.01 -11.86 38.20
C SER A 266 8.53 -11.84 39.64
N SER A 267 7.64 -11.76 40.64
CA SER A 267 7.94 -11.65 42.06
C SER A 267 7.84 -13.00 42.79
N GLY A 268 8.07 -14.11 42.09
CA GLY A 268 8.14 -15.46 42.67
C GLY A 268 9.38 -15.70 43.56
N LEU A 269 9.75 -14.74 44.41
CA LEU A 269 10.74 -14.94 45.46
C LEU A 269 10.01 -15.03 46.81
N LEU A 270 9.87 -16.29 47.26
CA LEU A 270 9.59 -16.78 48.62
C LEU A 270 8.90 -15.82 49.61
N SER A 271 7.64 -16.12 49.93
CA SER A 271 7.08 -15.78 51.24
C SER A 271 7.84 -16.56 52.33
N PRO A 272 8.25 -15.93 53.45
CA PRO A 272 8.79 -16.65 54.60
C PRO A 272 7.71 -17.58 55.16
N ILE A 273 8.11 -18.81 55.48
CA ILE A 273 7.32 -19.74 56.28
C ILE A 273 7.24 -19.13 57.68
N GLU A 274 6.04 -18.75 58.13
CA GLU A 274 5.77 -18.54 59.55
C GLU A 274 5.78 -19.93 60.21
N GLU A 275 6.84 -20.22 60.96
CA GLU A 275 6.82 -21.23 62.01
C GLU A 275 5.97 -20.67 63.16
N GLU A 276 4.81 -21.26 63.42
CA GLU A 276 4.13 -21.13 64.71
C GLU A 276 4.90 -21.96 65.75
N ASP A 277 5.61 -21.26 66.63
CA ASP A 277 6.19 -21.73 67.92
C ASP A 277 5.11 -22.30 68.88
N PRO A 278 5.46 -22.87 70.05
CA PRO A 278 6.53 -23.81 70.42
C PRO A 278 6.01 -25.13 71.05
#